data_AF-A0A951CXH3-F1
#
_entry.id   AF-A0A951CXH3-F1
#
_cell.length_a   1.000
_cell.length_b   1.000
_cell.length_c   1.000
_cell.angle_alpha   90.00
_cell.angle_beta   90.00
_cell.angle_gamma   90.00
#
_symmetry.space_group_name_H-M   'P 1'
#
loop_
_entity.id
_entity.type
_entity.pdbx_description
1 polymer ?
#
loop_
_entity_poly.entity_id
_entity_poly.type
_entity_poly.pdbx_seq_one_letter_code
_entity_poly.pdbx_strand_id
1 'polypeptide(L)'
;MQNWPDRRLLDLLKIEIPIIQAPMAGADSVTLARSVSSTGALGSLACALLGAGAVREAIGALRHEMRRPFNLNFFCHTMELPERAVIEKWKSFLKPHYKRLGLDINTVTESRLRQPFDEEMCAVVEELKPEVVSFHFGLPSPDFVERLKRYGATILSSATSVREAKWLESRGCDAIIAQGVEAGGHRGMFL
;
A
#
# COMPACT_ATOMS: atom_id res chain seq x y z
N MET A 1 -12.99 -29.62 3.12
CA MET A 1 -12.40 -28.28 3.39
C MET A 1 -11.91 -28.29 4.83
N GLN A 2 -10.63 -28.00 5.08
CA GLN A 2 -10.12 -27.87 6.45
C GLN A 2 -10.78 -26.65 7.10
N ASN A 3 -11.43 -26.86 8.25
CA ASN A 3 -11.99 -25.76 9.02
C ASN A 3 -10.84 -25.03 9.73
N TRP A 4 -10.59 -23.77 9.36
CA TRP A 4 -9.67 -22.91 10.07
C TRP A 4 -10.20 -22.66 11.49
N PRO A 5 -9.37 -22.82 12.54
CA PRO A 5 -9.81 -22.74 13.94
C PRO A 5 -10.24 -21.33 14.36
N ASP A 6 -9.71 -20.30 13.69
CA ASP A 6 -10.11 -18.91 13.86
C ASP A 6 -10.63 -18.36 12.53
N ARG A 7 -11.87 -17.86 12.54
CA ARG A 7 -12.55 -17.32 11.36
C ARG A 7 -12.65 -15.80 11.35
N ARG A 8 -12.20 -15.09 12.39
CA ARG A 8 -12.38 -13.63 12.51
C ARG A 8 -11.83 -12.90 11.29
N LEU A 9 -10.62 -13.27 10.83
CA LEU A 9 -10.01 -12.66 9.64
C LEU A 9 -10.73 -13.06 8.35
N LEU A 10 -11.19 -14.31 8.24
CA LEU A 10 -11.93 -14.80 7.08
C LEU A 10 -13.26 -14.06 6.93
N ASP A 11 -13.99 -13.92 8.03
CA ASP A 11 -15.30 -13.28 8.05
C ASP A 11 -15.16 -11.75 7.86
N LEU A 12 -14.12 -11.13 8.45
CA LEU A 12 -13.80 -9.70 8.26
C LEU A 12 -13.47 -9.38 6.79
N LEU A 13 -12.58 -10.15 6.17
CA LEU A 13 -12.10 -9.90 4.80
C LEU A 13 -12.98 -10.55 3.73
N LYS A 14 -13.98 -11.35 4.12
CA LYS A 14 -14.87 -12.14 3.24
C LYS A 14 -14.09 -13.09 2.32
N ILE A 15 -13.08 -13.75 2.88
CA ILE A 15 -12.20 -14.73 2.20
C ILE A 15 -12.37 -16.13 2.77
N GLU A 16 -11.91 -17.14 2.05
CA GLU A 16 -11.99 -18.57 2.41
C GLU A 16 -10.66 -19.12 2.93
N ILE A 17 -9.55 -18.53 2.48
CA ILE A 17 -8.19 -18.92 2.83
C ILE A 17 -7.52 -17.73 3.53
N PRO A 18 -6.96 -17.88 4.76
CA PRO A 18 -6.39 -16.79 5.55
C PRO A 18 -4.97 -16.43 5.05
N ILE A 19 -4.85 -16.22 3.74
CA ILE A 19 -3.61 -15.86 3.06
C ILE A 19 -3.87 -14.53 2.35
N ILE A 20 -2.98 -13.57 2.59
CA ILE A 20 -2.95 -12.30 1.87
C ILE A 20 -1.67 -12.31 1.04
N GLN A 21 -1.79 -12.20 -0.28
CA GLN A 21 -0.62 -11.93 -1.12
C GLN A 21 -0.22 -10.47 -0.90
N ALA A 22 1.01 -10.25 -0.44
CA ALA A 22 1.48 -8.92 -0.08
C ALA A 22 1.51 -7.97 -1.29
N PRO A 23 1.02 -6.72 -1.16
CA PRO A 23 1.20 -5.70 -2.20
C PRO A 23 2.68 -5.35 -2.33
N MET A 24 3.23 -5.43 -3.54
CA MET A 24 4.67 -5.31 -3.80
C MET A 24 4.90 -4.36 -4.96
N ALA A 25 4.97 -3.05 -4.67
CA ALA A 25 5.17 -2.02 -5.68
C ALA A 25 6.36 -2.33 -6.61
N GLY A 26 6.08 -2.55 -7.89
CA GLY A 26 7.08 -2.90 -8.92
C GLY A 26 7.36 -4.40 -9.09
N ALA A 27 6.70 -5.26 -8.31
CA ALA A 27 6.82 -6.72 -8.39
C ALA A 27 5.46 -7.47 -8.30
N ASP A 28 4.35 -6.76 -8.09
CA ASP A 28 3.00 -7.29 -8.22
C ASP A 28 2.37 -6.93 -9.57
N SER A 29 1.18 -7.47 -9.82
CA SER A 29 0.40 -7.20 -11.04
C SER A 29 -1.07 -7.48 -10.81
N VAL A 30 -1.93 -6.91 -11.67
CA VAL A 30 -3.36 -7.22 -11.73
C VAL A 30 -3.59 -8.73 -11.90
N THR A 31 -2.79 -9.40 -12.74
CA THR A 31 -2.88 -10.84 -12.95
C THR A 31 -2.57 -11.63 -11.68
N LEU A 32 -1.53 -11.25 -10.93
CA LEU A 32 -1.19 -11.91 -9.67
C LEU A 32 -2.31 -11.73 -8.64
N ALA A 33 -2.75 -10.48 -8.40
CA ALA A 33 -3.80 -10.17 -7.44
C ALA A 33 -5.11 -10.92 -7.78
N ARG A 34 -5.53 -10.87 -9.05
CA ARG A 34 -6.72 -11.62 -9.52
C ARG A 34 -6.57 -13.13 -9.33
N SER A 35 -5.41 -13.70 -9.66
CA SER A 35 -5.18 -15.14 -9.53
C SER A 35 -5.29 -15.59 -8.08
N VAL A 36 -4.70 -14.83 -7.15
CA VAL A 36 -4.79 -15.11 -5.71
C VAL A 36 -6.23 -14.96 -5.23
N SER A 37 -6.90 -13.85 -5.52
CA SER A 37 -8.30 -13.63 -5.11
C SER A 37 -9.22 -14.74 -5.62
N SER A 38 -9.02 -15.23 -6.85
CA SER A 38 -9.81 -16.33 -7.44
C SER A 38 -9.70 -17.65 -6.68
N THR A 39 -8.64 -17.89 -5.90
CA THR A 39 -8.51 -19.08 -5.04
C THR A 39 -9.33 -19.01 -3.75
N GLY A 40 -9.87 -17.84 -3.41
CA GLY A 40 -10.49 -17.57 -2.11
C GLY A 40 -9.53 -17.02 -1.05
N ALA A 41 -8.27 -16.76 -1.39
CA ALA A 41 -7.35 -15.91 -0.62
C ALA A 41 -7.57 -14.42 -0.94
N LEU A 42 -6.81 -13.50 -0.33
CA LEU A 42 -6.86 -12.07 -0.66
C LEU A 42 -5.67 -11.66 -1.56
N GLY A 43 -5.95 -11.32 -2.82
CA GLY A 43 -4.98 -10.66 -3.69
C GLY A 43 -4.82 -9.18 -3.36
N SER A 44 -3.62 -8.63 -3.54
CA SER A 44 -3.35 -7.21 -3.28
C SER A 44 -2.63 -6.55 -4.45
N LEU A 45 -2.95 -5.27 -4.69
CA LEU A 45 -2.27 -4.42 -5.66
C LEU A 45 -1.67 -3.19 -4.96
N ALA A 46 -0.38 -2.97 -5.14
CA ALA A 46 0.29 -1.76 -4.68
C ALA A 46 -0.02 -0.57 -5.61
N CYS A 47 -0.63 0.46 -5.04
CA CYS A 47 -0.98 1.70 -5.74
C CYS A 47 0.02 2.83 -5.46
N ALA A 48 1.02 2.61 -4.61
CA ALA A 48 2.00 3.64 -4.22
C ALA A 48 2.80 4.26 -5.38
N LEU A 49 2.87 3.59 -6.54
CA LEU A 49 3.55 4.09 -7.74
C LEU A 49 2.58 4.51 -8.87
N LEU A 50 1.27 4.43 -8.62
CA LEU A 50 0.24 4.60 -9.64
C LEU A 50 -0.46 5.95 -9.49
N GLY A 51 -0.65 6.64 -10.61
CA GLY A 51 -1.57 7.77 -10.68
C GLY A 51 -3.03 7.31 -10.73
N ALA A 52 -3.95 8.23 -10.50
CA ALA A 52 -5.39 7.93 -10.37
C ALA A 52 -5.98 7.19 -11.59
N GLY A 53 -5.57 7.57 -12.81
CA GLY A 53 -6.00 6.88 -14.04
C GLY A 53 -5.55 5.42 -14.10
N ALA A 54 -4.30 5.14 -13.71
CA ALA A 54 -3.76 3.79 -13.70
C ALA A 54 -4.42 2.91 -12.62
N VAL A 55 -4.79 3.49 -11.47
CA VAL A 55 -5.57 2.79 -10.45
C VAL A 55 -6.96 2.41 -10.99
N ARG A 56 -7.66 3.33 -11.66
CA ARG A 56 -8.96 3.04 -12.30
C ARG A 56 -8.86 1.91 -13.31
N GLU A 57 -7.88 1.95 -14.20
CA GLU A 57 -7.65 0.91 -15.20
C GLU A 57 -7.38 -0.45 -14.54
N ALA A 58 -6.48 -0.48 -13.55
CA ALA A 58 -6.13 -1.70 -12.85
C ALA A 58 -7.33 -2.34 -12.14
N ILE A 59 -8.18 -1.53 -11.48
CA ILE A 59 -9.39 -2.04 -10.82
C ILE A 59 -10.45 -2.47 -11.83
N GLY A 60 -10.61 -1.74 -12.93
CA GLY A 60 -11.46 -2.17 -14.05
C GLY A 60 -11.06 -3.57 -14.52
N ALA A 61 -9.77 -3.80 -14.72
CA ALA A 61 -9.23 -5.10 -15.12
C ALA A 61 -9.39 -6.19 -14.04
N LEU A 62 -9.22 -5.86 -12.74
CA LEU A 62 -9.51 -6.79 -11.65
C LEU A 62 -10.98 -7.21 -11.66
N ARG A 63 -11.91 -6.27 -11.81
CA ARG A 63 -13.35 -6.51 -11.71
C ARG A 63 -14.02 -7.08 -12.95
N HIS A 64 -13.36 -7.03 -14.11
CA HIS A 64 -13.91 -7.54 -15.36
C HIS A 64 -14.30 -9.03 -15.26
N GLU A 65 -13.54 -9.82 -14.50
CA GLU A 65 -13.72 -11.29 -14.40
C GLU A 65 -13.79 -11.80 -12.95
N MET A 66 -13.77 -10.91 -11.95
CA MET A 66 -13.65 -11.32 -10.56
C MET A 66 -14.55 -10.44 -9.67
N ARG A 67 -15.33 -11.13 -8.81
CA ARG A 67 -16.27 -10.53 -7.84
C ARG A 67 -15.83 -10.77 -6.39
N ARG A 68 -14.70 -11.43 -6.19
CA ARG A 68 -14.14 -11.74 -4.87
C ARG A 68 -13.43 -10.49 -4.29
N PRO A 69 -13.17 -10.45 -2.98
CA PRO A 69 -12.44 -9.33 -2.39
C PRO A 69 -11.02 -9.19 -2.92
N PHE A 70 -10.54 -7.95 -2.98
CA PHE A 70 -9.13 -7.62 -3.22
C PHE A 70 -8.71 -6.43 -2.35
N ASN A 71 -7.40 -6.29 -2.16
CA ASN A 71 -6.80 -5.22 -1.38
C ASN A 71 -6.09 -4.21 -2.29
N LEU A 72 -6.32 -2.91 -2.05
CA LEU A 72 -5.49 -1.85 -2.59
C LEU A 72 -4.57 -1.29 -1.51
N ASN A 73 -3.30 -1.18 -1.83
CA ASN A 73 -2.31 -0.69 -0.88
C ASN A 73 -1.78 0.70 -1.26
N PHE A 74 -1.73 1.58 -0.26
CA PHE A 74 -1.21 2.94 -0.40
C PHE A 74 -0.15 3.23 0.66
N PHE A 75 0.74 4.17 0.35
CA PHE A 75 1.63 4.73 1.35
C PHE A 75 0.98 5.94 2.01
N CYS A 76 1.24 6.16 3.29
CA CYS A 76 0.78 7.34 4.04
C CYS A 76 1.92 8.01 4.82
N HIS A 77 3.15 7.88 4.32
CA HIS A 77 4.32 8.54 4.91
C HIS A 77 4.23 10.06 4.76
N THR A 78 4.91 10.79 5.64
CA THR A 78 5.10 12.22 5.47
C THR A 78 6.18 12.46 4.42
N MET A 79 5.86 13.28 3.42
CA MET A 79 6.81 13.69 2.39
C MET A 79 7.16 15.17 2.58
N GLU A 80 8.28 15.44 3.23
CA GLU A 80 8.85 16.80 3.31
C GLU A 80 9.82 17.02 2.15
N LEU A 81 9.85 18.24 1.62
CA LEU A 81 10.83 18.60 0.61
C LEU A 81 12.21 18.70 1.27
N PRO A 82 13.19 17.88 0.85
CA PRO A 82 14.51 17.97 1.42
C PRO A 82 15.15 19.31 1.04
N GLU A 83 15.93 19.87 1.97
CA GLU A 83 16.67 21.09 1.69
C GLU A 83 17.60 20.92 0.50
N ARG A 84 17.73 21.97 -0.32
CA ARG A 84 18.60 21.96 -1.50
C ARG A 84 20.03 21.55 -1.17
N ALA A 85 20.56 21.97 -0.02
CA ALA A 85 21.89 21.60 0.43
C ALA A 85 22.05 20.09 0.68
N VAL A 86 21.02 19.41 1.20
CA VAL A 86 21.00 17.95 1.41
C VAL A 86 20.99 17.23 0.07
N ILE A 87 20.17 17.70 -0.88
CA ILE A 87 20.11 17.15 -2.24
C ILE A 87 21.48 17.26 -2.92
N GLU A 88 22.12 18.44 -2.87
CA GLU A 88 23.43 18.65 -3.49
C GLU A 88 24.54 17.82 -2.84
N LYS A 89 24.50 17.65 -1.51
CA LYS A 89 25.43 16.75 -0.80
C LYS A 89 25.27 15.31 -1.29
N TRP A 90 24.02 14.85 -1.48
CA TRP A 90 23.75 13.50 -1.99
C TRP A 90 24.18 13.33 -3.45
N LYS A 91 23.91 14.32 -4.31
CA LYS A 91 24.39 14.33 -5.69
C LYS A 91 25.91 14.27 -5.75
N SER A 92 26.60 15.08 -4.94
CA SER A 92 28.06 15.07 -4.87
C SER A 92 28.61 13.69 -4.49
N PHE A 93 28.00 13.03 -3.51
CA PHE A 93 28.35 11.66 -3.10
C PHE A 93 28.16 10.64 -4.24
N LEU A 94 27.09 10.75 -5.03
CA LEU A 94 26.79 9.81 -6.12
C LEU A 94 27.53 10.11 -7.43
N LYS A 95 28.05 11.32 -7.62
CA LYS A 95 28.69 11.80 -8.85
C LYS A 95 29.80 10.87 -9.40
N PRO A 96 30.69 10.27 -8.57
CA PRO A 96 31.69 9.33 -9.07
C PRO A 96 31.08 8.07 -9.70
N HIS A 97 29.96 7.58 -9.17
CA HIS A 97 29.26 6.41 -9.72
C HIS A 97 28.64 6.72 -11.08
N TYR A 98 28.00 7.89 -11.22
CA TYR A 98 27.46 8.37 -12.49
C TYR A 98 28.58 8.48 -13.54
N LYS A 99 29.70 9.13 -13.20
CA LYS A 99 30.85 9.27 -14.10
C LYS A 99 31.39 7.91 -14.58
N ARG A 100 31.50 6.94 -13.67
CA ARG A 100 31.96 5.57 -14.01
C ARG A 100 31.03 4.87 -14.99
N LEU A 101 29.73 5.17 -14.96
CA LEU A 101 28.72 4.61 -15.85
C LEU A 101 28.51 5.42 -17.14
N GLY A 102 29.27 6.51 -17.34
CA GLY A 102 29.06 7.41 -18.47
C GLY A 102 27.76 8.22 -18.41
N LEU A 103 27.17 8.36 -17.21
CA LEU A 103 25.94 9.09 -16.96
C LEU A 103 26.22 10.49 -16.42
N ASP A 104 25.34 11.44 -16.71
CA ASP A 104 25.35 12.77 -16.10
C ASP A 104 24.32 12.84 -14.98
N ILE A 105 24.76 13.14 -13.76
CA ILE A 105 23.86 13.25 -12.60
C ILE A 105 22.94 14.47 -12.69
N ASN A 106 23.29 15.47 -13.50
CA ASN A 106 22.50 16.69 -13.65
C ASN A 106 21.30 16.52 -14.59
N THR A 107 21.23 15.42 -15.35
CA THR A 107 20.06 15.11 -16.20
C THR A 107 18.95 14.40 -15.43
N VAL A 108 19.21 14.01 -14.18
CA VAL A 108 18.21 13.37 -13.32
C VAL A 108 17.18 14.40 -12.91
N THR A 109 15.96 14.26 -13.43
CA THR A 109 14.81 15.04 -13.01
C THR A 109 14.32 14.58 -11.64
N GLU A 110 13.75 15.51 -10.86
CA GLU A 110 13.03 15.14 -9.66
C GLU A 110 11.83 14.26 -10.06
N SER A 111 11.81 13.03 -9.60
CA SER A 111 10.66 12.15 -9.75
C SER A 111 10.01 11.96 -8.38
N ARG A 112 8.70 12.25 -8.30
CA ARG A 112 7.93 12.01 -7.08
C ARG A 112 7.11 10.72 -7.19
N LEU A 113 7.77 9.62 -7.52
CA LEU A 113 7.14 8.34 -7.87
C LEU A 113 6.36 7.67 -6.72
N ARG A 114 6.31 8.24 -5.52
CA ARG A 114 5.72 7.61 -4.32
C ARG A 114 4.90 8.61 -3.52
N GLN A 115 3.86 9.20 -4.11
CA GLN A 115 3.01 10.15 -3.36
C GLN A 115 2.30 9.44 -2.19
N PRO A 116 2.17 10.10 -1.03
CA PRO A 116 1.31 9.61 0.03
C PRO A 116 -0.16 9.70 -0.41
N PHE A 117 -1.01 8.91 0.24
CA PHE A 117 -2.45 8.93 0.05
C PHE A 117 -3.01 10.34 0.25
N ASP A 118 -3.67 10.87 -0.78
CA ASP A 118 -4.16 12.24 -0.86
C ASP A 118 -5.64 12.29 -1.27
N GLU A 119 -6.16 13.50 -1.49
CA GLU A 119 -7.56 13.73 -1.86
C GLU A 119 -7.93 13.08 -3.19
N GLU A 120 -7.06 13.14 -4.21
CA GLU A 120 -7.33 12.55 -5.51
C GLU A 120 -7.47 11.03 -5.37
N MET A 121 -6.55 10.41 -4.61
CA MET A 121 -6.58 8.97 -4.42
C MET A 121 -7.71 8.51 -3.50
N CYS A 122 -8.10 9.32 -2.51
CA CYS A 122 -9.29 9.08 -1.71
C CYS A 122 -10.55 9.07 -2.57
N ALA A 123 -10.73 10.06 -3.46
CA ALA A 123 -11.87 10.13 -4.36
C ALA A 123 -11.93 8.92 -5.31
N VAL A 124 -10.77 8.47 -5.82
CA VAL A 124 -10.66 7.24 -6.64
C VAL A 124 -11.10 6.01 -5.85
N VAL A 125 -10.66 5.88 -4.60
CA VAL A 125 -11.03 4.73 -3.75
C VAL A 125 -12.52 4.77 -3.37
N GLU A 126 -13.10 5.94 -3.11
CA GLU A 126 -14.55 6.10 -2.87
C GLU A 126 -15.40 5.80 -4.11
N GLU A 127 -14.91 6.15 -5.29
CA GLU A 127 -15.52 5.80 -6.59
C GLU A 127 -15.51 4.29 -6.80
N LEU A 128 -14.34 3.67 -6.61
CA LEU A 128 -14.10 2.28 -6.97
C LEU A 128 -14.49 1.28 -5.86
N LYS A 129 -14.56 1.71 -4.60
CA LYS A 129 -15.02 0.93 -3.44
C LYS A 129 -14.39 -0.47 -3.35
N PRO A 130 -13.06 -0.60 -3.26
CA PRO A 130 -12.44 -1.89 -2.94
C PRO A 130 -12.91 -2.39 -1.57
N GLU A 131 -12.96 -3.71 -1.40
CA GLU A 131 -13.39 -4.32 -0.14
C GLU A 131 -12.37 -4.07 0.99
N VAL A 132 -11.08 -4.04 0.64
CA VAL A 132 -9.97 -3.84 1.56
C VAL A 132 -9.06 -2.70 1.07
N VAL A 133 -8.71 -1.80 1.98
CA VAL A 133 -7.70 -0.76 1.75
C VAL A 133 -6.62 -0.94 2.80
N SER A 134 -5.38 -1.10 2.38
CA SER A 134 -4.24 -1.22 3.29
C SER A 134 -3.30 -0.03 3.18
N PHE A 135 -2.69 0.32 4.31
CA PHE A 135 -1.71 1.38 4.40
C PHE A 135 -0.36 0.87 4.86
N HIS A 136 0.70 1.49 4.34
CA HIS A 136 2.07 1.31 4.83
C HIS A 136 2.62 2.65 5.32
N PHE A 137 3.41 2.60 6.40
CA PHE A 137 3.93 3.78 7.14
C PHE A 137 2.88 4.53 7.98
N GLY A 138 1.90 3.81 8.54
CA GLY A 138 0.90 4.36 9.47
C GLY A 138 -0.52 4.36 8.91
N LEU A 139 -1.26 5.43 9.16
CA LEU A 139 -2.60 5.69 8.61
C LEU A 139 -2.64 7.08 7.98
N PRO A 140 -3.53 7.31 6.99
CA PRO A 140 -3.78 8.65 6.49
C PRO A 140 -4.46 9.53 7.56
N SER A 141 -4.83 10.76 7.20
CA SER A 141 -5.55 11.65 8.12
C SER A 141 -6.83 11.00 8.67
N PRO A 142 -7.28 11.36 9.88
CA PRO A 142 -8.53 10.85 10.43
C PRO A 142 -9.75 11.05 9.52
N ASP A 143 -9.80 12.16 8.77
CA ASP A 143 -10.84 12.45 7.78
C ASP A 143 -10.87 11.39 6.66
N PHE A 144 -9.71 11.06 6.11
CA PHE A 144 -9.60 10.00 5.10
C PHE A 144 -9.99 8.64 5.66
N VAL A 145 -9.58 8.30 6.89
CA VAL A 145 -10.01 7.05 7.54
C VAL A 145 -11.53 6.99 7.68
N GLU A 146 -12.17 8.08 8.13
CA GLU A 146 -13.63 8.15 8.28
C GLU A 146 -14.35 7.95 6.94
N ARG A 147 -13.88 8.64 5.89
CA ARG A 147 -14.42 8.53 4.53
C ARG A 147 -14.39 7.11 3.99
N LEU A 148 -13.26 6.41 4.16
CA LEU A 148 -13.11 5.01 3.75
C LEU A 148 -14.06 4.09 4.54
N LYS A 149 -14.18 4.29 5.86
CA LYS A 149 -15.14 3.55 6.69
C LYS A 149 -16.59 3.81 6.29
N ARG A 150 -16.94 5.03 5.86
CA ARG A 150 -18.32 5.43 5.52
C ARG A 150 -18.92 4.58 4.39
N TYR A 151 -18.13 4.17 3.40
CA TYR A 151 -18.62 3.27 2.36
C TYR A 151 -18.44 1.78 2.70
N GLY A 152 -17.75 1.47 3.80
CA GLY A 152 -17.59 0.11 4.33
C GLY A 152 -16.30 -0.60 3.94
N ALA A 153 -15.23 0.11 3.59
CA ALA A 153 -13.93 -0.53 3.41
C ALA A 153 -13.39 -1.08 4.74
N THR A 154 -12.75 -2.24 4.66
CA THR A 154 -11.92 -2.77 5.75
C THR A 154 -10.52 -2.17 5.63
N ILE A 155 -10.04 -1.55 6.70
CA ILE A 155 -8.74 -0.86 6.73
C ILE A 155 -7.69 -1.74 7.42
N LEU A 156 -6.60 -2.01 6.70
CA LEU A 156 -5.42 -2.70 7.21
C LEU A 156 -4.23 -1.73 7.29
N SER A 157 -3.31 -1.96 8.23
CA SER A 157 -2.03 -1.25 8.25
C SER A 157 -0.93 -2.06 8.93
N SER A 158 0.31 -1.83 8.49
CA SER A 158 1.50 -2.49 9.03
C SER A 158 1.97 -1.86 10.35
N ALA A 159 2.31 -2.70 11.32
CA ALA A 159 3.01 -2.30 12.54
C ALA A 159 4.28 -3.15 12.71
N THR A 160 5.36 -2.53 13.16
CA THR A 160 6.64 -3.16 13.49
C THR A 160 6.89 -3.25 15.00
N SER A 161 6.00 -2.66 15.80
CA SER A 161 6.05 -2.69 17.27
C SER A 161 4.66 -2.73 17.91
N VAL A 162 4.59 -3.13 19.18
CA VAL A 162 3.34 -3.07 19.97
C VAL A 162 2.81 -1.64 20.11
N ARG A 163 3.70 -0.64 20.16
CA ARG A 163 3.31 0.77 20.25
C ARG A 163 2.56 1.22 19.00
N GLU A 164 3.10 0.89 17.82
CA GLU A 164 2.47 1.15 16.54
C GLU A 164 1.12 0.41 16.42
N ALA A 165 1.07 -0.86 16.83
CA ALA A 165 -0.16 -1.65 16.82
C ALA A 165 -1.29 -0.98 17.65
N LYS A 166 -0.99 -0.53 18.87
CA LYS A 166 -1.95 0.21 19.72
C LYS A 166 -2.37 1.54 19.10
N TRP A 167 -1.44 2.24 18.45
CA TRP A 167 -1.73 3.48 17.76
C TRP A 167 -2.71 3.26 16.60
N LEU A 168 -2.50 2.21 15.79
CA LEU A 168 -3.39 1.82 14.69
C LEU A 168 -4.79 1.44 15.17
N GLU A 169 -4.87 0.59 16.19
CA GLU A 169 -6.14 0.18 16.82
C GLU A 169 -6.95 1.40 17.28
N SER A 170 -6.30 2.32 18.01
CA SER A 170 -6.96 3.54 18.53
C SER A 170 -7.46 4.50 17.45
N ARG A 171 -7.04 4.33 16.20
CA ARG A 171 -7.36 5.21 15.06
C ARG A 171 -8.20 4.52 13.99
N GLY A 172 -8.79 3.37 14.33
CA GLY A 172 -9.76 2.71 13.48
C GLY A 172 -9.16 1.81 12.40
N CYS A 173 -7.94 1.31 12.58
CA CYS A 173 -7.48 0.17 11.78
C CYS A 173 -8.30 -1.09 12.16
N ASP A 174 -8.86 -1.81 11.18
CA ASP A 174 -9.72 -2.97 11.44
C ASP A 174 -8.90 -4.26 11.62
N ALA A 175 -7.71 -4.35 10.99
CA ALA A 175 -6.73 -5.39 11.25
C ALA A 175 -5.28 -4.86 11.11
N ILE A 176 -4.36 -5.42 11.90
CA ILE A 176 -2.95 -4.98 11.94
C ILE A 176 -2.07 -6.06 11.32
N ILE A 177 -1.22 -5.66 10.38
CA ILE A 177 -0.20 -6.53 9.78
C ILE A 177 1.06 -6.43 10.64
N ALA A 178 1.33 -7.46 11.45
CA ALA A 178 2.56 -7.52 12.25
C ALA A 178 3.77 -7.83 11.36
N GLN A 179 4.52 -6.80 10.97
CA GLN A 179 5.68 -6.94 10.08
C GLN A 179 6.93 -7.26 10.89
N GLY A 180 7.36 -8.53 10.84
CA GLY A 180 8.61 -9.00 11.42
C GLY A 180 9.85 -8.40 10.75
N VAL A 181 11.02 -8.59 11.39
CA VAL A 181 12.30 -8.08 10.86
C VAL A 181 12.75 -8.81 9.60
N GLU A 182 12.23 -10.01 9.38
CA GLU A 182 12.47 -10.92 8.27
C GLU A 182 11.74 -10.50 6.99
N ALA A 183 10.77 -9.58 7.10
CA ALA A 183 9.99 -9.12 5.96
C ALA A 183 10.88 -8.42 4.92
N GLY A 184 10.67 -8.75 3.64
CA GLY A 184 11.30 -8.05 2.52
C GLY A 184 10.70 -6.66 2.27
N GLY A 185 11.41 -5.84 1.48
CA GLY A 185 10.95 -4.51 1.09
C GLY A 185 11.09 -3.46 2.21
N HIS A 186 10.21 -2.45 2.19
CA HIS A 186 10.27 -1.36 3.17
C HIS A 186 9.75 -1.79 4.54
N ARG A 187 10.45 -1.37 5.60
CA ARG A 187 9.95 -1.47 6.98
C ARG A 187 8.90 -0.40 7.24
N GLY A 188 7.69 -0.79 7.60
CA GLY A 188 6.53 0.08 7.80
C GLY A 188 6.51 0.84 9.12
N MET A 189 7.67 1.29 9.62
CA MET A 189 7.77 2.02 10.88
C MET A 189 7.33 3.49 10.74
N PHE A 190 6.73 4.07 11.80
CA PHE A 190 6.19 5.44 11.74
C PHE A 190 6.07 6.19 13.09
N LEU A 191 6.46 5.59 14.22
CA LEU A 191 6.46 6.23 15.56
C LEU A 191 7.85 6.38 16.18
#